data_AF-A0A4E0RUG8-F1
#
_entry.id   AF-A0A4E0RUG8-F1
#
_cell.length_a   1.000
_cell.length_b   1.000
_cell.length_c   1.000
_cell.angle_alpha   90.00
_cell.angle_beta   90.00
_cell.angle_gamma   90.00
#
_symmetry.space_group_name_H-M   'P 1'
#
loop_
_entity.id
_entity.type
_entity.pdbx_description
1 polymer ?
#
loop_
_entity_poly.entity_id
_entity_poly.type
_entity_poly.pdbx_seq_one_letter_code
_entity_poly.pdbx_strand_id
1 'polypeptide(L)'
;MFPQNPYVAGNPVGDSTAFVGRADVLREVLRVLRHAKLRKNKLAELYQRALGALEKDDRETAQTLLAQVVVLEPTYEEATRYLHFAVTGTDVTKMMPLYAEELTECRQHEKDLEKAVSQYQQQVASLKNELGAKKKAEKDLKRLLENERKARTKKGVEHNLRLELAQSKIEIEQLKSDNSYLKEKLELKR
;
A
#
# COMPACT_ATOMS: atom_id res chain seq x y z
N MET A 1 -12.76 -17.56 87.71
CA MET A 1 -12.32 -17.59 86.30
C MET A 1 -11.64 -16.25 86.04
N PHE A 2 -10.34 -16.23 85.74
CA PHE A 2 -9.62 -14.97 85.55
C PHE A 2 -9.82 -14.46 84.11
N PRO A 3 -10.06 -13.16 83.90
CA PRO A 3 -10.14 -12.59 82.56
C PRO A 3 -8.77 -12.72 81.87
N GLN A 4 -8.76 -13.35 80.70
CA GLN A 4 -7.55 -13.54 79.91
C GLN A 4 -7.23 -12.24 79.18
N ASN A 5 -6.01 -11.72 79.36
CA ASN A 5 -5.57 -10.50 78.70
C ASN A 5 -5.62 -10.69 77.17
N PRO A 6 -6.39 -9.86 76.41
CA PRO A 6 -6.55 -10.04 74.97
C PRO A 6 -5.32 -9.59 74.16
N TYR A 7 -4.34 -8.96 74.81
CA TYR A 7 -3.14 -8.43 74.15
C TYR A 7 -1.97 -9.40 74.19
N VAL A 8 -1.21 -9.44 73.10
CA VAL A 8 0.01 -10.24 72.92
C VAL A 8 1.16 -9.30 72.57
N ALA A 9 2.31 -9.52 73.21
CA ALA A 9 3.55 -8.83 72.87
C ALA A 9 4.39 -9.73 71.94
N GLY A 10 4.99 -9.13 70.91
CA GLY A 10 5.88 -9.79 69.95
C GLY A 10 7.15 -8.98 69.69
N ASN A 11 7.96 -9.46 68.76
CA ASN A 11 9.21 -8.78 68.37
C ASN A 11 8.94 -7.32 67.96
N PRO A 12 9.86 -6.39 68.26
CA PRO A 12 9.73 -5.00 67.83
C PRO A 12 9.60 -4.89 66.31
N VAL A 13 8.81 -3.92 65.85
CA VAL A 13 8.61 -3.58 64.44
C VAL A 13 8.89 -2.09 64.26
N GLY A 14 9.77 -1.71 63.32
CA GLY A 14 10.25 -0.34 63.16
C GLY A 14 11.02 0.16 64.38
N ASP A 15 10.77 1.41 64.81
CA ASP A 15 11.43 2.05 65.95
C ASP A 15 10.75 1.77 67.31
N SER A 16 9.83 0.80 67.38
CA SER A 16 9.15 0.41 68.62
C SER A 16 9.97 -0.58 69.45
N THR A 17 9.79 -0.59 70.77
CA THR A 17 10.46 -1.53 71.69
C THR A 17 9.82 -2.91 71.73
N ALA A 18 8.54 -3.01 71.36
CA ALA A 18 7.82 -4.27 71.17
C ALA A 18 6.57 -4.04 70.31
N PHE A 19 6.15 -5.06 69.55
CA PHE A 19 4.82 -5.07 68.93
C PHE A 19 3.79 -5.48 69.99
N VAL A 20 2.74 -4.69 70.18
CA VAL A 20 1.60 -5.04 71.03
C VAL A 20 0.34 -5.09 70.18
N GLY A 21 -0.30 -6.26 70.11
CA GLY A 21 -1.48 -6.47 69.27
C GLY A 21 -2.53 -7.34 69.96
N ARG A 22 -3.73 -7.41 69.37
CA ARG A 22 -4.83 -8.25 69.85
C ARG A 22 -4.68 -9.69 69.35
N ALA A 23 -4.84 -10.66 70.24
CA ALA A 23 -4.61 -12.08 69.96
C ALA A 23 -5.52 -12.63 68.85
N ASP A 24 -6.76 -12.18 68.80
CA ASP A 24 -7.76 -12.60 67.82
C ASP A 24 -7.50 -11.99 66.44
N VAL A 25 -7.08 -10.72 66.39
CA VAL A 25 -6.65 -10.06 65.15
C VAL A 25 -5.41 -10.75 64.57
N LEU A 26 -4.42 -11.08 65.41
CA LEU A 26 -3.23 -11.81 64.97
C LEU A 26 -3.59 -13.19 64.38
N ARG A 27 -4.51 -13.93 65.01
CA ARG A 27 -5.00 -15.22 64.46
C ARG A 27 -5.66 -15.04 63.11
N GLU A 28 -6.46 -13.99 62.95
CA GLU A 28 -7.16 -13.73 61.70
C GLU A 28 -6.19 -13.37 60.56
N VAL A 29 -5.21 -12.50 60.83
CA VAL A 29 -4.17 -12.15 59.86
C VAL A 29 -3.34 -13.38 59.48
N LEU A 30 -2.92 -14.20 60.45
CA LEU A 30 -2.19 -15.44 60.19
C LEU A 30 -3.02 -16.44 59.37
N ARG A 31 -4.34 -16.51 59.59
CA ARG A 31 -5.25 -17.33 58.79
C ARG A 31 -5.26 -16.89 57.34
N VAL A 32 -5.45 -15.59 57.08
CA VAL A 32 -5.45 -15.01 55.71
C VAL A 32 -4.11 -15.26 55.01
N LEU A 33 -2.98 -15.00 55.69
CA LEU A 33 -1.65 -15.21 55.12
C LEU A 33 -1.37 -16.69 54.80
N ARG A 34 -1.83 -17.61 55.65
CA ARG A 34 -1.69 -19.05 55.42
C ARG A 34 -2.50 -19.49 54.19
N HIS A 35 -3.73 -19.01 54.04
CA HIS A 35 -4.55 -19.31 52.86
C HIS A 35 -3.93 -18.75 51.57
N ALA A 36 -3.39 -17.53 51.60
CA ALA A 36 -2.71 -16.95 50.45
C ALA A 36 -1.47 -17.77 50.03
N LYS A 37 -0.65 -18.19 51.01
CA LYS A 37 0.53 -19.03 50.75
C LYS A 37 0.14 -20.41 50.18
N LEU A 38 -0.87 -21.05 50.76
CA LEU A 38 -1.36 -22.35 50.28
C LEU A 38 -1.90 -22.25 48.85
N ARG A 39 -2.62 -21.17 48.53
CA ARG A 39 -3.13 -20.92 47.17
C ARG A 39 -1.99 -20.79 46.15
N LYS A 40 -0.96 -20.00 46.46
CA LYS A 40 0.22 -19.85 45.58
C LYS A 40 0.95 -21.17 45.35
N ASN A 41 1.16 -21.95 46.41
CA ASN A 41 1.80 -23.26 46.29
C ASN A 41 0.96 -24.21 45.42
N LYS A 42 -0.36 -24.16 45.56
CA LYS A 42 -1.25 -25.02 44.77
C LYS A 42 -1.25 -24.62 43.29
N LEU A 43 -1.27 -23.33 42.99
CA LEU A 43 -1.13 -22.79 41.63
C LEU A 43 0.17 -23.29 40.97
N ALA A 44 1.30 -23.16 41.66
CA ALA A 44 2.60 -23.62 41.17
C ALA A 44 2.61 -25.14 40.89
N GLU A 45 2.03 -25.94 41.79
CA GLU A 45 1.94 -27.39 41.60
C GLU A 45 1.10 -27.77 40.37
N LEU A 46 -0.08 -27.16 40.22
CA LEU A 46 -0.97 -27.41 39.08
C LEU A 46 -0.30 -27.01 37.76
N TYR A 47 0.37 -25.86 37.74
CA TYR A 47 1.07 -25.35 36.57
C TYR A 47 2.22 -26.26 36.15
N GLN A 48 3.08 -26.66 37.09
CA GLN A 48 4.20 -27.57 36.80
C GLN A 48 3.71 -28.94 36.30
N ARG A 49 2.64 -29.48 36.89
CA ARG A 49 2.04 -30.73 36.41
C ARG A 49 1.46 -30.59 35.02
N ALA A 50 0.87 -29.46 34.69
CA ALA A 50 0.36 -29.20 33.36
C ALA A 50 1.47 -29.12 32.31
N LEU A 51 2.58 -28.45 32.62
CA LEU A 51 3.75 -28.40 31.75
C LEU A 51 4.32 -29.80 31.51
N GLY A 52 4.45 -30.60 32.57
CA GLY A 52 4.88 -32.00 32.44
C GLY A 52 3.90 -32.87 31.64
N ALA A 53 2.61 -32.56 31.62
CA ALA A 53 1.63 -33.21 30.77
C ALA A 53 1.80 -32.80 29.29
N LEU A 54 2.06 -31.51 29.03
CA LEU A 54 2.37 -31.01 27.67
C LEU A 54 3.64 -31.64 27.10
N GLU A 55 4.68 -31.81 27.92
CA GLU A 55 5.93 -32.48 27.50
C GLU A 55 5.71 -33.94 27.10
N LYS A 56 4.68 -34.59 27.66
CA LYS A 56 4.28 -35.97 27.33
C LYS A 56 3.22 -36.05 26.23
N ASP A 57 2.86 -34.92 25.61
CA ASP A 57 1.75 -34.77 24.65
C ASP A 57 0.37 -35.21 25.22
N ASP A 58 0.22 -35.23 26.55
CA ASP A 58 -1.05 -35.47 27.23
C ASP A 58 -1.85 -34.15 27.33
N ARG A 59 -2.51 -33.83 26.22
CA ARG A 59 -3.21 -32.55 26.05
C ARG A 59 -4.46 -32.45 26.92
N GLU A 60 -5.20 -33.53 27.13
CA GLU A 60 -6.43 -33.50 27.94
C GLU A 60 -6.12 -33.17 29.40
N THR A 61 -5.08 -33.83 29.96
CA THR A 61 -4.62 -33.54 31.32
C THR A 61 -4.07 -32.10 31.41
N ALA A 62 -3.29 -31.67 30.42
CA ALA A 62 -2.76 -30.30 30.39
C ALA A 62 -3.87 -29.24 30.35
N GLN A 63 -4.87 -29.39 29.47
CA GLN A 63 -6.01 -28.47 29.37
C GLN A 63 -6.76 -28.37 30.69
N THR A 64 -7.04 -29.51 31.32
CA THR A 64 -7.78 -29.55 32.59
C THR A 64 -7.01 -28.83 33.70
N LEU A 65 -5.70 -29.08 33.82
CA LEU A 65 -4.86 -28.46 34.84
C LEU A 65 -4.66 -26.96 34.58
N LEU A 66 -4.44 -26.55 33.34
CA LEU A 66 -4.26 -25.13 32.98
C LEU A 66 -5.55 -24.34 33.12
N ALA A 67 -6.71 -24.92 32.79
CA ALA A 67 -8.00 -24.31 33.04
C ALA A 67 -8.20 -24.03 34.54
N GLN A 68 -7.80 -24.96 35.41
CA GLN A 68 -7.83 -24.74 36.87
C GLN A 68 -6.91 -23.59 37.30
N VAL A 69 -5.70 -23.51 36.73
CA VAL A 69 -4.76 -22.40 37.00
C VAL A 69 -5.36 -21.07 36.56
N VAL A 70 -5.91 -20.97 35.34
CA VAL A 70 -6.50 -19.75 34.79
C VAL A 70 -7.73 -19.30 35.58
N VAL A 71 -8.59 -20.23 36.01
CA VAL A 71 -9.75 -19.92 36.86
C VAL A 71 -9.32 -19.36 38.22
N LEU A 72 -8.22 -19.86 38.79
CA LEU A 72 -7.69 -19.39 40.07
C LEU A 72 -6.95 -18.05 39.95
N GLU A 73 -6.12 -17.89 38.92
CA GLU A 73 -5.34 -16.69 38.65
C GLU A 73 -5.04 -16.59 37.15
N PRO A 74 -5.82 -15.80 36.37
CA PRO A 74 -5.68 -15.70 34.91
C PRO A 74 -4.32 -15.16 34.44
N THR A 75 -3.65 -14.39 35.30
CA THR A 75 -2.34 -13.76 35.05
C THR A 75 -1.17 -14.58 35.58
N TYR A 76 -1.40 -15.82 36.03
CA TYR A 76 -0.34 -16.67 36.56
C TYR A 76 0.56 -17.16 35.42
N GLU A 77 1.79 -16.64 35.40
CA GLU A 77 2.83 -16.97 34.41
C GLU A 77 2.27 -16.85 32.98
N GLU A 78 2.40 -17.91 32.18
CA GLU A 78 1.89 -17.99 30.82
C GLU A 78 0.76 -19.03 30.70
N ALA A 79 0.02 -19.30 31.78
CA ALA A 79 -0.98 -20.36 31.83
C ALA A 79 -2.04 -20.25 30.72
N THR A 80 -2.49 -19.03 30.41
CA THR A 80 -3.45 -18.77 29.31
C THR A 80 -2.84 -19.11 27.94
N ARG A 81 -1.55 -18.81 27.74
CA ARG A 81 -0.83 -19.15 26.50
C ARG A 81 -0.68 -20.66 26.35
N TYR A 82 -0.24 -21.34 27.40
CA TYR A 82 -0.10 -22.79 27.39
C TYR A 82 -1.45 -23.50 27.28
N LEU A 83 -2.53 -22.94 27.82
CA LEU A 83 -3.88 -23.46 27.63
C LEU A 83 -4.29 -23.38 26.15
N HIS A 84 -4.06 -22.22 25.52
CA HIS A 84 -4.28 -22.07 24.09
C HIS A 84 -3.44 -23.08 23.30
N PHE A 85 -2.16 -23.27 23.64
CA PHE A 85 -1.31 -24.29 23.03
C PHE A 85 -1.86 -25.71 23.21
N ALA A 86 -2.34 -26.06 24.40
CA ALA A 86 -2.93 -27.37 24.69
C ALA A 86 -4.21 -27.63 23.88
N VAL A 87 -5.00 -26.58 23.61
CA VAL A 87 -6.25 -26.65 22.83
C VAL A 87 -5.99 -26.68 21.33
N THR A 88 -5.11 -25.81 20.84
CA THR A 88 -4.88 -25.60 19.40
C THR A 88 -3.72 -26.42 18.84
N GLY A 89 -2.83 -26.92 19.70
CA GLY A 89 -1.58 -27.57 19.30
C GLY A 89 -0.55 -26.61 18.69
N THR A 90 -0.82 -25.29 18.65
CA THR A 90 0.05 -24.31 18.01
C THR A 90 0.57 -23.31 19.03
N ASP A 91 1.90 -23.20 19.15
CA ASP A 91 2.53 -22.23 20.04
C ASP A 91 2.60 -20.87 19.32
N VAL A 92 1.73 -19.95 19.73
CA VAL A 92 1.64 -18.60 19.19
C VAL A 92 2.99 -17.87 19.23
N THR A 93 3.82 -18.11 20.25
CA THR A 93 5.14 -17.46 20.38
C THR A 93 6.12 -17.92 19.32
N LYS A 94 6.02 -19.17 18.86
CA LYS A 94 6.86 -19.70 17.77
C LYS A 94 6.37 -19.25 16.40
N MET A 95 5.08 -19.04 16.24
CA MET A 95 4.48 -18.61 14.97
C MET A 95 4.62 -17.10 14.72
N MET A 96 4.54 -16.27 15.77
CA MET A 96 4.69 -14.82 15.70
C MET A 96 5.93 -14.32 14.92
N PRO A 97 7.15 -14.81 15.18
CA PRO A 97 8.33 -14.37 14.45
C PRO A 97 8.29 -14.77 12.97
N LEU A 98 7.75 -15.95 12.64
CA LEU A 98 7.59 -16.40 11.25
C LEU A 98 6.67 -15.46 10.48
N TYR A 99 5.52 -15.11 11.05
CA TYR A 99 4.62 -14.12 10.45
C TYR A 99 5.24 -12.73 10.37
N ALA A 100 6.10 -12.35 11.34
CA ALA A 100 6.80 -11.06 11.29
C ALA A 100 7.79 -11.01 10.11
N GLU A 101 8.52 -12.08 9.85
CA GLU A 101 9.42 -12.21 8.69
C GLU A 101 8.63 -12.14 7.39
N GLU A 102 7.58 -12.94 7.24
CA GLU A 102 6.69 -12.91 6.07
C GLU A 102 6.08 -11.52 5.83
N LEU A 103 5.67 -10.82 6.90
CA LEU A 103 5.16 -9.44 6.80
C LEU A 103 6.25 -8.46 6.35
N THR A 104 7.51 -8.65 6.74
CA THR A 104 8.60 -7.80 6.27
C THR A 104 8.92 -8.02 4.80
N GLU A 105 8.90 -9.26 4.34
CA GLU A 105 9.05 -9.60 2.92
C GLU A 105 7.90 -9.01 2.09
N CYS A 106 6.66 -9.15 2.57
CA CYS A 106 5.48 -8.56 1.92
C CYS A 106 5.60 -7.04 1.80
N ARG A 107 6.04 -6.35 2.87
CA ARG A 107 6.26 -4.90 2.86
C ARG A 107 7.37 -4.48 1.90
N GLN A 108 8.41 -5.29 1.76
CA GLN A 108 9.49 -4.99 0.84
C GLN A 108 9.02 -5.14 -0.61
N HIS A 109 8.29 -6.23 -0.90
CA HIS A 109 7.69 -6.46 -2.21
C HIS A 109 6.70 -5.35 -2.61
N GLU A 110 5.88 -4.87 -1.66
CA GLU A 110 4.97 -3.73 -1.88
C GLU A 110 5.74 -2.47 -2.30
N LYS A 111 6.83 -2.13 -1.61
CA LYS A 111 7.67 -0.97 -1.98
C LYS A 111 8.29 -1.12 -3.37
N ASP A 112 8.70 -2.33 -3.74
CA ASP A 112 9.31 -2.56 -5.05
C ASP A 112 8.26 -2.52 -6.17
N LEU A 113 7.05 -2.98 -5.90
CA LEU A 113 5.88 -2.77 -6.76
C LEU A 113 5.55 -1.28 -6.93
N GLU A 114 5.53 -0.50 -5.85
CA GLU A 114 5.28 0.94 -5.90
C GLU A 114 6.30 1.67 -6.78
N LYS A 115 7.59 1.32 -6.66
CA LYS A 115 8.64 1.85 -7.53
C LYS A 115 8.41 1.49 -8.99
N ALA A 116 8.05 0.23 -9.28
CA ALA A 116 7.77 -0.22 -10.64
C ALA A 116 6.57 0.53 -11.24
N VAL A 117 5.47 0.68 -10.48
CA VAL A 117 4.29 1.43 -10.90
C VAL A 117 4.64 2.89 -11.20
N SER A 118 5.43 3.54 -10.34
CA SER A 118 5.90 4.91 -10.54
C SER A 118 6.73 5.06 -11.82
N GLN A 119 7.65 4.11 -12.08
CA GLN A 119 8.44 4.09 -13.32
C GLN A 119 7.56 3.94 -14.57
N TYR A 120 6.60 3.02 -14.55
CA TYR A 120 5.67 2.84 -15.68
C TYR A 120 4.80 4.08 -15.92
N GLN A 121 4.33 4.74 -14.86
CA GLN A 121 3.57 5.98 -15.00
C GLN A 121 4.40 7.10 -15.66
N GLN A 122 5.68 7.22 -15.30
CA GLN A 122 6.60 8.17 -15.93
C GLN A 122 6.79 7.86 -17.42
N GLN A 123 6.95 6.58 -17.80
CA GLN A 123 7.05 6.16 -19.20
C GLN A 123 5.78 6.46 -19.99
N VAL A 124 4.60 6.21 -19.42
CA VAL A 124 3.32 6.53 -20.06
C VAL A 124 3.19 8.04 -20.27
N ALA A 125 3.64 8.85 -19.31
CA ALA A 125 3.62 10.31 -19.44
C ALA A 125 4.55 10.81 -20.56
N SER A 126 5.78 10.27 -20.67
CA SER A 126 6.71 10.65 -21.75
C SER A 126 6.16 10.27 -23.13
N LEU A 127 5.66 9.04 -23.28
CA LEU A 127 5.06 8.57 -24.54
C LEU A 127 3.84 9.40 -24.94
N LYS A 128 3.02 9.83 -23.97
CA LYS A 128 1.86 10.70 -24.23
C LYS A 128 2.30 12.07 -24.79
N ASN A 129 3.38 12.64 -24.25
CA ASN A 129 3.94 13.90 -24.73
C ASN A 129 4.50 13.76 -26.16
N GLU A 130 5.25 12.68 -26.42
CA GLU A 130 5.77 12.38 -27.76
C GLU A 130 4.65 12.19 -28.79
N LEU A 131 3.59 11.47 -28.43
CA LEU A 131 2.43 11.28 -29.30
C LEU A 131 1.72 12.61 -29.59
N GLY A 132 1.62 13.48 -28.59
CA GLY A 132 1.09 14.85 -28.76
C GLY A 132 1.92 15.67 -29.75
N ALA A 133 3.25 15.62 -29.63
CA ALA A 133 4.17 16.29 -30.54
C ALA A 133 4.06 15.75 -31.97
N LYS A 134 4.02 14.43 -32.15
CA LYS A 134 3.84 13.79 -33.47
C LYS A 134 2.52 14.17 -34.13
N LYS A 135 1.40 14.19 -33.37
CA LYS A 135 0.10 14.63 -33.88
C LYS A 135 0.10 16.09 -34.33
N LYS A 136 0.82 16.96 -33.62
CA LYS A 136 0.98 18.37 -34.02
C LYS A 136 1.79 18.47 -35.32
N ALA A 137 2.94 17.80 -35.39
CA ALA A 137 3.77 17.76 -36.59
C ALA A 137 3.01 17.20 -37.82
N GLU A 138 2.18 16.18 -37.64
CA GLU A 138 1.35 15.63 -38.70
C GLU A 138 0.33 16.66 -39.23
N LYS A 139 -0.31 17.43 -38.34
CA LYS A 139 -1.22 18.51 -38.74
C LYS A 139 -0.50 19.62 -39.50
N ASP A 140 0.69 19.99 -39.04
CA ASP A 140 1.51 21.02 -39.69
C ASP A 140 1.97 20.55 -41.08
N LEU A 141 2.37 19.28 -41.22
CA LEU A 141 2.70 18.68 -42.51
C LEU A 141 1.50 18.66 -43.48
N LYS A 142 0.30 18.29 -42.98
CA LYS A 142 -0.93 18.34 -43.79
C LYS A 142 -1.22 19.74 -44.32
N ARG A 143 -1.03 20.78 -43.50
CA ARG A 143 -1.18 22.18 -43.91
C ARG A 143 -0.17 22.59 -44.97
N LEU A 144 1.10 22.19 -44.81
CA LEU A 144 2.14 22.46 -45.81
C LEU A 144 1.82 21.80 -47.16
N LEU A 145 1.41 20.52 -47.15
CA LEU A 145 1.01 19.81 -48.37
C LEU A 145 -0.20 20.45 -49.06
N GLU A 146 -1.19 20.92 -48.29
CA GLU A 146 -2.34 21.62 -48.85
C GLU A 146 -1.94 22.96 -49.48
N ASN A 147 -1.05 23.72 -48.82
CA ASN A 147 -0.51 24.96 -49.34
C ASN A 147 0.29 24.74 -50.63
N GLU A 148 1.09 23.69 -50.72
CA GLU A 148 1.81 23.33 -51.95
C GLU A 148 0.85 22.98 -53.09
N ARG A 149 -0.22 22.23 -52.82
CA ARG A 149 -1.26 21.91 -53.82
C ARG A 149 -1.93 23.18 -54.34
N LYS A 150 -2.27 24.13 -53.45
CA LYS A 150 -2.83 25.44 -53.82
C LYS A 150 -1.84 26.28 -54.65
N ALA A 151 -0.55 26.25 -54.32
CA ALA A 151 0.47 26.96 -55.09
C ALA A 151 0.67 26.36 -56.48
N ARG A 152 0.65 25.02 -56.62
CA ARG A 152 0.77 24.34 -57.91
C ARG A 152 -0.42 24.61 -58.82
N THR A 153 -1.64 24.56 -58.28
CA THR A 153 -2.86 24.88 -59.03
C THR A 153 -2.85 26.34 -59.50
N LYS A 154 -2.48 27.29 -58.64
CA LYS A 154 -2.33 28.70 -59.03
C LYS A 154 -1.30 28.89 -60.15
N LYS A 155 -0.11 28.27 -60.04
CA LYS A 155 0.93 28.32 -61.09
C LYS A 155 0.45 27.70 -62.41
N GLY A 156 -0.30 26.60 -62.35
CA GLY A 156 -0.91 25.96 -63.52
C GLY A 156 -1.92 26.87 -64.22
N VAL A 157 -2.80 27.54 -63.46
CA VAL A 157 -3.75 28.53 -63.98
C VAL A 157 -3.02 29.73 -64.59
N GLU A 158 -1.98 30.26 -63.91
CA GLU A 158 -1.16 31.36 -64.45
C GLU A 158 -0.44 30.98 -65.74
N HIS A 159 0.04 29.73 -65.86
CA HIS A 159 0.66 29.22 -67.08
C HIS A 159 -0.35 29.10 -68.23
N ASN A 160 -1.54 28.55 -67.96
CA ASN A 160 -2.60 28.42 -68.96
C ASN A 160 -3.05 29.79 -69.48
N LEU A 161 -3.28 30.77 -68.59
CA LEU A 161 -3.61 32.14 -68.97
C LEU A 161 -2.52 32.78 -69.85
N ARG A 162 -1.24 32.53 -69.56
CA ARG A 162 -0.13 33.00 -70.40
C ARG A 162 -0.15 32.39 -71.80
N LEU A 163 -0.50 31.10 -71.92
CA LEU A 163 -0.63 30.42 -73.21
C LEU A 163 -1.80 30.99 -74.02
N GLU A 164 -2.97 31.19 -73.40
CA GLU A 164 -4.15 31.80 -74.05
C GLU A 164 -3.86 33.23 -74.54
N LEU A 165 -3.18 34.05 -73.72
CA LEU A 165 -2.75 35.38 -74.12
C LEU A 165 -1.74 35.36 -75.27
N ALA A 166 -0.82 34.39 -75.29
CA ALA A 166 0.13 34.23 -76.39
C ALA A 166 -0.59 33.83 -77.69
N GLN A 167 -1.54 32.90 -77.63
CA GLN A 167 -2.38 32.50 -78.77
C GLN A 167 -3.19 33.68 -79.31
N SER A 168 -3.87 34.42 -78.43
CA SER A 168 -4.65 35.61 -78.81
C SER A 168 -3.79 36.68 -79.48
N LYS A 169 -2.54 36.87 -79.04
CA LYS A 169 -1.60 37.80 -79.69
C LYS A 169 -1.24 37.35 -81.11
N ILE A 170 -1.00 36.06 -81.31
CA ILE A 170 -0.72 35.49 -82.65
C ILE A 170 -1.92 35.73 -83.57
N GLU A 171 -3.14 35.48 -83.10
CA GLU A 171 -4.37 35.70 -83.86
C GLU A 171 -4.58 37.18 -84.23
N ILE A 172 -4.35 38.11 -83.29
CA ILE A 172 -4.43 39.55 -83.57
C ILE A 172 -3.42 39.97 -84.65
N GLU A 173 -2.18 39.48 -84.60
CA GLU A 173 -1.16 39.80 -85.61
C GLU A 173 -1.51 39.20 -86.99
N GLN A 174 -2.08 37.99 -87.03
CA GLN A 174 -2.63 37.41 -88.27
C GLN A 174 -3.75 38.28 -88.85
N LEU A 175 -4.73 38.68 -88.03
CA LEU A 175 -5.82 39.55 -88.47
C LEU A 175 -5.33 40.92 -88.94
N LYS A 176 -4.29 41.49 -88.31
CA LYS A 176 -3.66 42.73 -88.78
C LYS A 176 -3.00 42.54 -90.14
N SER A 177 -2.27 41.45 -90.32
CA SER A 177 -1.65 41.08 -91.61
C SER A 177 -2.71 40.93 -92.70
N ASP A 178 -3.79 40.20 -92.43
CA ASP A 178 -4.89 39.97 -93.38
C ASP A 178 -5.60 41.27 -93.73
N ASN A 179 -5.87 42.13 -92.75
CA ASN A 179 -6.47 43.45 -92.99
C ASN A 179 -5.53 44.36 -93.81
N SER A 180 -4.22 44.31 -93.56
CA SER A 180 -3.22 45.04 -94.35
C SER A 180 -3.28 44.60 -95.82
N TYR A 181 -3.30 43.29 -96.06
CA TYR A 181 -3.42 42.71 -97.40
C TYR A 181 -4.73 43.12 -98.10
N LEU A 182 -5.85 43.10 -97.39
CA LEU A 182 -7.14 43.53 -97.94
C LEU A 182 -7.16 45.03 -98.29
N LYS A 183 -6.53 45.88 -97.48
CA LYS A 183 -6.38 47.32 -97.78
C LYS A 183 -5.59 47.55 -99.05
N GLU A 184 -4.43 46.89 -99.19
CA GLU A 184 -3.59 46.97 -100.40
C GLU A 184 -4.37 46.53 -101.65
N LYS A 185 -5.14 45.43 -101.54
CA LYS A 185 -5.99 44.94 -102.64
C LYS A 185 -7.14 45.89 -103.00
N LEU A 186 -7.65 46.67 -102.05
CA LEU A 186 -8.67 47.69 -102.29
C LEU A 186 -8.09 48.93 -102.96
N GLU A 187 -6.87 49.34 -102.60
CA GLU A 187 -6.17 50.46 -103.25
C GLU A 187 -5.83 50.15 -104.71
N LEU A 188 -5.44 48.91 -105.04
CA LEU A 188 -5.23 48.43 -106.41
C LEU A 188 -6.49 48.47 -107.30
N LYS A 189 -7.69 48.61 -106.72
CA LYS A 189 -8.96 48.65 -107.44
C LYS A 189 -9.52 50.06 -107.65
N ARG A 190 -8.85 51.10 -107.15
CA ARG A 190 -9.22 52.50 -107.35
C ARG A 190 -8.36 53.13 -108.44
#